data_AF-A0A2I1RIY2-F1
#
_entry.id   AF-A0A2I1RIY2-F1
#
_cell.length_a   1.000
_cell.length_b   1.000
_cell.length_c   1.000
_cell.angle_alpha   90.00
_cell.angle_beta   90.00
_cell.angle_gamma   90.00
#
_symmetry.space_group_name_H-M   'P 1'
#
loop_
_entity.id
_entity.type
_entity.pdbx_description
1 polymer ?
#
loop_
_entity_poly.entity_id
_entity_poly.type
_entity_poly.pdbx_seq_one_letter_code
_entity_poly.pdbx_strand_id
1 'polypeptide(L)' 'MARKEPQLNFRMNAEIVEWLKAYAKQNRRSITAQLTIILEQEKQRVTAN' A
#
# COMPACT_ATOMS: atom_id res chain seq x y z
N MET A 1 -4.47 -15.81 -13.96
CA MET A 1 -3.17 -15.17 -14.17
C MET A 1 -2.41 -15.19 -12.86
N ALA A 2 -1.44 -16.10 -12.71
CA ALA A 2 -0.62 -16.17 -11.50
C ALA A 2 0.36 -14.99 -11.52
N ARG A 3 0.19 -14.03 -10.60
CA ARG A 3 1.21 -13.01 -10.36
C ARG A 3 2.48 -13.71 -9.91
N LYS A 4 3.61 -13.35 -10.53
CA LYS A 4 4.92 -13.93 -10.22
C LYS A 4 5.62 -13.18 -9.09
N GLU A 5 5.09 -12.05 -8.65
CA GLU A 5 5.70 -11.28 -7.58
C GLU A 5 5.58 -12.01 -6.22
N PRO A 6 6.64 -11.98 -5.39
CA PRO A 6 6.61 -12.58 -4.07
C PRO A 6 5.58 -11.87 -3.18
N GLN A 7 4.75 -12.65 -2.49
CA GLN A 7 3.80 -12.12 -1.53
C GLN A 7 4.51 -11.80 -0.21
N LEU A 8 4.39 -10.56 0.25
CA LEU A 8 4.85 -10.12 1.56
C LEU A 8 3.64 -9.99 2.50
N ASN A 9 3.70 -10.69 3.64
CA ASN A 9 2.70 -10.56 4.70
C ASN A 9 3.26 -9.67 5.81
N PHE A 10 2.53 -8.63 6.20
CA PHE A 10 2.91 -7.71 7.27
C PHE A 10 1.79 -7.57 8.29
N ARG A 11 2.18 -7.35 9.55
CA ARG A 11 1.23 -7.01 10.62
C ARG A 11 1.18 -5.50 10.76
N MET A 12 -0.01 -4.93 10.79
CA MET A 12 -0.24 -3.49 10.93
C MET A 12 -1.25 -3.24 12.04
N ASN A 13 -1.17 -2.05 12.63
CA ASN A 13 -2.22 -1.58 13.53
C ASN A 13 -3.57 -1.54 12.79
N ALA A 14 -4.63 -2.00 13.46
CA ALA A 14 -5.98 -2.06 12.90
C ALA A 14 -6.45 -0.69 12.37
N GLU A 15 -6.13 0.40 13.08
CA GLU A 15 -6.49 1.76 12.65
C GLU A 15 -5.91 2.10 11.27
N ILE A 16 -4.64 1.74 11.03
CA ILE A 16 -3.97 1.99 9.76
C ILE A 16 -4.58 1.12 8.65
N VAL A 17 -4.96 -0.12 8.97
CA VAL A 17 -5.61 -1.02 8.01
C VAL A 17 -6.96 -0.45 7.57
N GLU A 18 -7.77 0.04 8.50
CA GLU A 18 -9.07 0.63 8.19
C GLU A 18 -8.93 1.94 7.38
N TRP A 19 -7.97 2.79 7.75
CA TRP A 19 -7.62 3.96 6.95
C TRP A 19 -7.23 3.58 5.51
N LEU A 20 -6.34 2.61 5.35
CA LEU A 20 -5.86 2.17 4.03
C LEU A 20 -6.99 1.60 3.17
N LYS A 21 -7.91 0.82 3.78
CA LYS A 21 -9.11 0.30 3.10
C LYS A 21 -10.02 1.43 2.61
N ALA A 22 -10.32 2.39 3.48
CA ALA A 22 -11.15 3.53 3.13
C ALA A 22 -10.52 4.36 1.99
N TYR A 23 -9.22 4.60 2.06
CA TYR A 23 -8.49 5.37 1.07
C TYR A 23 -8.40 4.64 -0.29
N ALA A 24 -8.18 3.32 -0.29
CA ALA A 24 -8.21 2.51 -1.50
C ALA A 24 -9.60 2.53 -2.15
N LYS A 25 -10.67 2.43 -1.34
CA LYS A 25 -12.06 2.49 -1.82
C LYS A 25 -12.39 3.85 -2.46
N GLN A 26 -11.98 4.95 -1.81
CA GLN A 26 -12.18 6.29 -2.34
C GLN A 26 -11.51 6.50 -3.70
N ASN A 27 -10.30 5.93 -3.86
CA ASN A 27 -9.53 6.02 -5.11
C ASN A 27 -9.90 4.94 -6.14
N ARG A 28 -10.90 4.10 -5.87
CA ARG A 28 -11.34 2.97 -6.73
C ARG A 28 -10.19 2.01 -7.08
N ARG A 29 -9.31 1.74 -6.11
CA ARG A 29 -8.13 0.87 -6.25
C ARG A 29 -8.19 -0.30 -5.27
N SER A 30 -7.38 -1.32 -5.53
CA SER A 30 -7.14 -2.36 -4.53
C SER A 30 -6.26 -1.83 -3.40
N ILE A 31 -6.41 -2.41 -2.22
CA ILE A 31 -5.60 -2.09 -1.04
C ILE A 31 -4.10 -2.22 -1.37
N THR A 32 -3.71 -3.29 -2.05
CA THR A 32 -2.32 -3.54 -2.46
C THR A 32 -1.81 -2.44 -3.40
N ALA A 33 -2.59 -2.06 -4.42
CA ALA A 33 -2.17 -1.00 -5.34
C ALA A 33 -2.02 0.35 -4.64
N GLN A 34 -2.94 0.67 -3.72
CA GLN A 34 -2.87 1.90 -2.95
C GLN A 34 -1.65 1.92 -2.03
N LEU A 35 -1.34 0.79 -1.38
CA LEU A 35 -0.15 0.66 -0.53
C LEU A 35 1.15 0.80 -1.32
N THR A 36 1.24 0.16 -2.50
CA THR A 36 2.41 0.28 -3.37
C THR A 36 2.70 1.74 -3.72
N ILE A 37 1.67 2.51 -4.10
CA ILE A 37 1.84 3.93 -4.44
C ILE A 37 2.35 4.74 -3.25
N ILE A 38 1.79 4.51 -2.06
CA ILE A 38 2.25 5.19 -0.83
C ILE A 38 3.72 4.87 -0.56
N LEU A 39 4.12 3.60 -0.67
CA LEU A 39 5.50 3.17 -0.47
C LEU A 39 6.45 3.75 -1.53
N GLU A 40 6.02 3.85 -2.79
CA GLU A 40 6.81 4.47 -3.86
C GLU A 40 7.03 5.96 -3.59
N GLN A 41 5.99 6.69 -3.16
CA GLN A 41 6.08 8.10 -2.80
C GLN A 41 7.00 8.33 -1.60
N GLU A 42 6.84 7.53 -0.54
CA GLU A 42 7.69 7.63 0.65
C GLU A 42 9.13 7.23 0.36
N LYS A 43 9.37 6.21 -0.48
CA LYS A 43 10.72 5.87 -0.93
C LYS A 43 11.40 7.05 -1.64
N GLN A 44 10.68 7.74 -2.51
CA GLN A 44 11.21 8.94 -3.19
C GLN A 44 11.54 10.04 -2.18
N ARG A 45 10.68 10.29 -1.19
CA ARG A 45 10.92 11.29 -0.13
C ARG A 45 12.15 10.97 0.72
N VAL A 46 12.30 9.71 1.14
CA VAL A 46 13.43 9.28 1.98
C VAL A 46 14.74 9.28 1.22
N THR A 47 14.72 8.99 -0.10
CA THR A 47 15.93 8.96 -0.94
C THR A 47 16.36 10.35 -1.42
N ALA A 48 15.43 11.32 -1.44
CA ALA A 48 15.71 12.71 -1.81
C ALA A 48 16.29 13.54 -0.65
N ASN A 49 16.25 13.01 0.57
CA ASN A 49 16.90 13.55 1.77
C ASN A 49 18.22 12.82 2.04
#